data_AF-A0A4T0RXS3-F1
#
_entry.id   AF-A0A4T0RXS3-F1
#
_cell.length_a   1.000
_cell.length_b   1.000
_cell.length_c   1.000
_cell.angle_alpha   90.00
_cell.angle_beta   90.00
_cell.angle_gamma   90.00
#
_symmetry.space_group_name_H-M   'P 1'
#
loop_
_entity.id
_entity.type
_entity.pdbx_description
1 polymer ?
#
loop_
_entity_poly.entity_id
_entity_poly.type
_entity_poly.pdbx_seq_one_letter_code
_entity_poly.pdbx_strand_id
1 'polypeptide(L)'
;MNFARKLIAAVSIIIISITIYLIHLVQPFELKFIKKATAPHDSYKADLGHSSWKLLHHLTLRFPEHPTHEESKKLEQFFYLFSELYPCDECSHHFQQILSKFPPQTSSNHDASSWLCGMHNLVNQRLNKPSFDCSTLSDHFDCDCSLESDLSSSD
;
A
#
# COMPACT_ATOMS: atom_id res chain seq x y z
N MET A 1 -32.16 14.27 54.94
CA MET A 1 -30.90 13.54 54.63
C MET A 1 -30.95 12.72 53.32
N ASN A 2 -32.11 12.20 52.89
CA ASN A 2 -32.22 11.36 51.67
C ASN A 2 -32.21 12.14 50.34
N PHE A 3 -32.71 13.37 50.31
CA PHE A 3 -32.77 14.18 49.08
C PHE A 3 -31.39 14.65 48.61
N ALA A 4 -30.57 15.18 49.53
CA ALA A 4 -29.21 15.61 49.22
C ALA A 4 -28.33 14.46 48.68
N ARG A 5 -28.47 13.24 49.24
CA ARG A 5 -27.75 12.06 48.74
C ARG A 5 -28.18 11.64 47.34
N LYS A 6 -29.49 11.70 47.03
CA LYS A 6 -30.01 11.43 45.69
C LYS A 6 -29.57 12.48 44.67
N LEU A 7 -29.54 13.75 45.08
CA LEU A 7 -29.10 14.85 44.23
C LEU A 7 -27.61 14.75 43.91
N ILE A 8 -26.77 14.46 44.91
CA ILE A 8 -25.32 14.25 44.70
C ILE A 8 -25.09 13.06 43.77
N ALA A 9 -25.79 11.93 43.97
CA ALA A 9 -25.66 10.77 43.09
C ALA A 9 -26.08 11.08 41.65
N ALA A 10 -27.18 11.81 41.45
CA ALA A 10 -27.64 12.20 40.12
C ALA A 10 -26.66 13.15 39.42
N VAL A 11 -26.11 14.13 40.14
CA VAL A 11 -25.10 15.06 39.61
C VAL A 11 -23.81 14.32 39.26
N SER A 12 -23.35 13.39 40.11
CA SER A 12 -22.17 12.56 39.81
C SER A 12 -22.38 11.70 38.56
N ILE A 13 -23.55 11.08 38.39
CA ILE A 13 -23.88 10.29 37.20
C ILE A 13 -23.87 11.17 35.94
N ILE A 14 -24.45 12.37 36.01
CA ILE A 14 -24.48 13.30 34.86
C ILE A 14 -23.06 13.74 34.49
N ILE A 15 -22.22 14.08 35.47
CA ILE A 15 -20.82 14.46 35.24
C ILE A 15 -20.03 13.28 34.63
N ILE A 16 -20.23 12.06 35.12
CA ILE A 16 -19.59 10.85 34.58
C ILE A 16 -20.04 10.60 33.13
N SER A 17 -21.34 10.71 32.84
CA SER A 17 -21.85 10.53 31.47
C SER A 17 -21.34 11.61 30.50
N ILE A 18 -21.26 12.87 30.93
CA ILE A 18 -20.74 13.96 30.10
C ILE A 18 -19.23 13.78 29.86
N THR A 19 -18.46 13.40 30.88
CA THR A 19 -17.02 13.14 30.71
C THR A 19 -16.77 11.94 29.79
N ILE A 20 -17.53 10.86 29.91
CA ILE A 20 -17.46 9.71 29.00
C ILE A 20 -17.81 10.11 27.56
N TYR A 21 -18.87 10.90 27.35
CA TYR A 21 -19.26 11.39 26.03
C TYR A 21 -18.19 12.29 25.40
N LEU A 22 -17.62 13.22 26.17
CA LEU A 22 -16.51 14.07 25.72
C LEU A 22 -15.25 13.25 25.41
N ILE A 23 -14.95 12.22 26.20
CA ILE A 23 -13.87 11.26 25.92
C ILE A 23 -14.15 10.55 24.60
N HIS A 24 -15.36 10.04 24.35
CA HIS A 24 -15.70 9.39 23.07
C HIS A 24 -15.64 10.34 21.85
N LEU A 25 -15.88 11.64 22.03
CA LEU A 25 -15.72 12.65 20.98
C LEU A 25 -14.24 12.99 20.69
N VAL A 26 -13.35 12.88 21.69
CA VAL A 26 -11.92 13.23 21.57
C VAL A 26 -11.03 12.01 21.26
N GLN A 27 -11.48 10.79 21.58
CA GLN A 27 -10.69 9.55 21.43
C GLN A 27 -10.59 8.91 20.03
N PRO A 28 -11.38 9.24 18.98
CA PRO A 28 -11.21 8.52 17.71
C PRO A 28 -9.87 8.84 17.04
N PHE A 29 -9.23 9.96 17.40
CA PHE A 29 -7.95 10.39 16.85
C PHE A 29 -6.74 9.79 17.59
N GLU A 30 -6.69 9.93 18.92
CA GLU A 30 -5.55 9.49 19.75
C GLU A 30 -5.37 7.96 19.74
N LEU A 31 -6.46 7.18 19.78
CA LEU A 31 -6.36 5.71 19.80
C LEU A 31 -5.83 5.14 18.48
N LYS A 32 -6.15 5.77 17.35
CA LYS A 32 -5.65 5.36 16.03
C LYS A 32 -4.15 5.65 15.91
N PHE A 33 -3.69 6.72 16.55
CA PHE A 33 -2.28 7.11 16.58
C PHE A 33 -1.45 6.18 17.48
N ILE A 34 -1.93 5.89 18.69
CA ILE A 34 -1.25 5.00 19.65
C ILE A 34 -1.18 3.55 19.13
N LYS A 35 -2.24 3.05 18.48
CA LYS A 35 -2.23 1.70 17.85
C LYS A 35 -1.21 1.58 16.73
N LYS A 36 -0.96 2.65 15.96
CA LYS A 36 0.05 2.65 14.90
C LYS A 36 1.48 2.73 15.47
N ALA A 37 1.68 3.48 16.54
CA ALA A 37 2.97 3.63 17.21
C ALA A 37 3.41 2.38 18.00
N THR A 38 2.47 1.48 18.33
CA THR A 38 2.73 0.25 19.10
C THR A 38 2.62 -1.02 18.25
N ALA A 39 2.36 -0.87 16.95
CA ALA A 39 2.31 -2.00 16.03
C ALA A 39 3.72 -2.63 15.94
N PRO A 40 3.84 -3.97 15.95
CA PRO A 40 5.14 -4.64 15.86
C PRO A 40 5.91 -4.12 14.64
N HIS A 41 7.24 -4.00 14.73
CA HIS A 41 8.09 -3.59 13.61
C HIS A 41 7.78 -4.34 12.30
N ASP A 42 7.39 -5.62 12.42
CA ASP A 42 6.98 -6.47 11.30
C ASP A 42 5.71 -5.96 10.58
N SER A 43 4.79 -5.29 11.29
CA SER A 43 3.58 -4.73 10.66
C SER A 43 3.91 -3.52 9.79
N TYR A 44 4.85 -2.66 10.20
CA TYR A 44 5.26 -1.52 9.37
C TYR A 44 5.90 -1.98 8.06
N LYS A 45 6.85 -2.91 8.14
CA LYS A 45 7.52 -3.49 6.96
C LYS A 45 6.51 -4.18 6.04
N ALA A 46 5.57 -4.93 6.62
CA ALA A 46 4.50 -5.57 5.86
C ALA A 46 3.59 -4.54 5.18
N ASP A 47 3.07 -3.55 5.91
CA ASP A 47 2.16 -2.52 5.36
C ASP A 47 2.80 -1.71 4.23
N LEU A 48 4.08 -1.35 4.41
CA LEU A 48 4.88 -0.70 3.38
C LEU A 48 5.03 -1.62 2.16
N GLY A 49 5.40 -2.89 2.37
CA GLY A 49 5.50 -3.89 1.29
C GLY A 49 4.21 -4.05 0.50
N HIS A 50 3.07 -4.26 1.17
CA HIS A 50 1.77 -4.40 0.52
C HIS A 50 1.39 -3.16 -0.31
N SER A 51 1.58 -1.97 0.26
CA SER A 51 1.28 -0.70 -0.42
C SER A 51 2.17 -0.50 -1.65
N SER A 52 3.47 -0.80 -1.53
CA SER A 52 4.42 -0.66 -2.62
C SER A 52 4.17 -1.65 -3.75
N TRP A 53 3.97 -2.93 -3.45
CA TRP A 53 3.68 -3.91 -4.49
C TRP A 53 2.38 -3.60 -5.24
N LYS A 54 1.36 -3.08 -4.54
CA LYS A 54 0.15 -2.60 -5.19
C LYS A 54 0.46 -1.48 -6.17
N LEU A 55 1.19 -0.44 -5.76
CA LEU A 55 1.59 0.65 -6.64
C LEU A 55 2.36 0.15 -7.86
N LEU A 56 3.40 -0.67 -7.65
CA LEU A 56 4.27 -1.14 -8.72
C LEU A 56 3.49 -1.99 -9.74
N HIS A 57 2.62 -2.89 -9.28
CA HIS A 57 1.82 -3.73 -10.19
C HIS A 57 0.88 -2.88 -11.05
N HIS A 58 0.18 -1.91 -10.46
CA HIS A 58 -0.67 -1.00 -11.22
C HIS A 58 0.14 -0.15 -12.20
N LEU A 59 1.30 0.37 -11.79
CA LEU A 59 2.20 1.13 -12.65
C LEU A 59 2.59 0.32 -13.90
N THR A 60 3.00 -0.94 -13.74
CA THR A 60 3.45 -1.78 -14.86
C THR A 60 2.29 -2.27 -15.74
N LEU A 61 1.12 -2.56 -15.16
CA LEU A 61 -0.07 -2.96 -15.92
C LEU A 61 -0.64 -1.81 -16.76
N ARG A 62 -0.52 -0.57 -16.27
CA ARG A 62 -0.97 0.66 -16.95
C ARG A 62 0.08 1.31 -17.84
N PHE A 63 1.29 0.75 -17.90
CA PHE A 63 2.32 1.20 -18.82
C PHE A 63 1.81 1.07 -20.28
N PRO A 64 2.36 1.80 -21.27
CA PRO A 64 1.93 1.63 -22.66
C PRO A 64 2.30 0.25 -23.22
N GLU A 65 1.46 -0.28 -24.10
CA GLU A 65 1.78 -1.48 -24.90
C GLU A 65 2.93 -1.19 -25.88
N HIS A 66 2.98 0.04 -26.41
CA HIS A 66 4.03 0.53 -27.30
C HIS A 66 4.64 1.83 -26.77
N PRO A 67 5.51 1.75 -25.74
CA PRO A 67 6.13 2.93 -25.13
C PRO A 67 7.12 3.59 -26.09
N THR A 68 7.23 4.91 -25.98
CA THR A 68 8.34 5.67 -26.54
C THR A 68 9.64 5.31 -25.81
N HIS A 69 10.78 5.56 -26.46
CA HIS A 69 12.10 5.37 -25.84
C HIS A 69 12.24 6.15 -24.52
N GLU A 70 11.65 7.35 -24.43
CA GLU A 70 11.67 8.15 -23.21
C GLU A 70 10.84 7.52 -22.08
N GLU A 71 9.65 6.98 -22.38
CA GLU A 71 8.81 6.29 -21.41
C GLU A 71 9.47 5.02 -20.88
N SER A 72 10.05 4.20 -21.76
CA SER A 72 10.83 3.02 -21.36
C SER A 72 11.97 3.40 -20.43
N LYS A 73 12.74 4.42 -20.78
CA LYS A 73 13.86 4.90 -19.94
C LYS A 73 13.38 5.44 -18.59
N LYS A 74 12.24 6.14 -18.55
CA LYS A 74 11.66 6.63 -17.29
C LYS A 74 11.25 5.48 -16.37
N LEU A 75 10.60 4.45 -16.91
CA LEU A 75 10.20 3.28 -16.11
C LEU A 75 11.42 2.52 -15.58
N GLU A 76 12.44 2.33 -16.41
CA GLU A 76 13.70 1.71 -15.99
C GLU A 76 14.36 2.51 -14.85
N GLN A 77 14.54 3.82 -15.04
CA GLN A 77 15.12 4.71 -14.03
C GLN A 77 14.29 4.73 -12.74
N PHE A 78 12.96 4.71 -12.86
CA PHE A 78 12.07 4.65 -11.71
C PHE A 78 12.36 3.42 -10.83
N PHE A 79 12.56 2.22 -11.41
CA PHE A 79 12.85 1.03 -10.61
C PHE A 79 14.20 1.07 -9.91
N TYR A 80 15.24 1.61 -10.56
CA TYR A 80 16.53 1.80 -9.91
C TYR A 80 16.43 2.81 -8.76
N LEU A 81 15.84 3.98 -8.99
CA LEU A 81 15.64 5.00 -7.96
C LEU A 81 14.74 4.50 -6.82
N PHE A 82 13.67 3.77 -7.15
CA PHE A 82 12.79 3.14 -6.17
C PHE A 82 13.58 2.18 -5.27
N SER A 83 14.47 1.37 -5.85
CA SER A 83 15.31 0.45 -5.09
C SER A 83 16.25 1.17 -4.12
N GLU A 84 16.83 2.30 -4.52
CA GLU A 84 17.75 3.10 -3.69
C GLU A 84 17.03 3.85 -2.56
N LEU A 85 15.82 4.34 -2.83
CA LEU A 85 15.05 5.19 -1.92
C LEU A 85 14.06 4.40 -1.04
N TYR A 86 13.97 3.08 -1.20
CA TYR A 86 13.02 2.26 -0.46
C TYR A 86 13.33 2.27 1.06
N PRO A 87 12.41 2.67 1.95
CA PRO A 87 12.71 3.00 3.35
C PRO A 87 12.84 1.76 4.27
N CYS A 88 13.26 0.63 3.71
CA CYS A 88 13.64 -0.59 4.42
C CYS A 88 15.00 -1.04 3.88
N ASP A 89 16.08 -0.80 4.64
CA ASP A 89 17.47 -1.01 4.19
C ASP A 89 17.71 -2.43 3.64
N GLU A 90 17.31 -3.46 4.39
CA GLU A 90 17.49 -4.86 3.95
C GLU A 90 16.60 -5.25 2.76
N CYS A 91 15.47 -4.55 2.57
CA CYS A 91 14.60 -4.74 1.42
C CYS A 91 15.22 -4.06 0.19
N SER A 92 15.68 -2.82 0.35
CA SER A 92 16.37 -2.01 -0.65
C SER A 92 17.59 -2.74 -1.19
N HIS A 93 18.53 -3.13 -0.33
CA HIS A 93 19.75 -3.84 -0.73
C HIS A 93 19.45 -5.15 -1.47
N HIS A 94 18.46 -5.90 -1.01
CA HIS A 94 18.07 -7.14 -1.68
C HIS A 94 17.43 -6.87 -3.05
N PHE A 95 16.59 -5.85 -3.17
CA PHE A 95 15.97 -5.52 -4.45
C PHE A 95 17.02 -5.02 -5.45
N GLN A 96 18.01 -4.24 -5.01
CA GLN A 96 19.16 -3.88 -5.85
C GLN A 96 19.94 -5.10 -6.36
N GLN A 97 20.14 -6.13 -5.52
CA GLN A 97 20.75 -7.39 -5.96
C GLN A 97 19.91 -8.12 -7.01
N ILE A 98 18.58 -8.10 -6.87
CA ILE A 98 17.67 -8.64 -7.89
C ILE A 98 17.84 -7.86 -9.20
N LEU A 99 17.79 -6.52 -9.16
CA LEU A 99 17.92 -5.67 -10.35
C LEU A 99 19.25 -5.86 -11.08
N SER A 100 20.34 -6.13 -10.36
CA SER A 100 21.66 -6.41 -10.96
C SER A 100 21.68 -7.68 -11.83
N LYS A 101 20.79 -8.64 -11.56
CA LYS A 101 20.68 -9.91 -12.29
C LYS A 101 19.54 -9.91 -13.29
N PHE A 102 18.46 -9.20 -12.97
CA PHE A 102 17.21 -9.18 -13.72
C PHE A 102 16.77 -7.73 -13.91
N PRO A 103 17.42 -6.99 -14.84
CA PRO A 103 17.10 -5.57 -15.06
C PRO A 103 15.64 -5.38 -15.52
N PRO A 104 15.03 -4.20 -15.27
CA PRO A 104 13.67 -3.90 -15.68
C PRO A 104 13.42 -4.16 -17.16
N GLN A 105 12.32 -4.86 -17.48
CA GLN A 105 11.86 -5.04 -18.85
C GLN A 105 10.79 -3.98 -19.14
N THR A 106 11.07 -3.07 -20.07
CA THR A 106 10.24 -1.87 -20.29
C THR A 106 9.81 -1.70 -21.74
N SER A 107 9.75 -2.79 -22.50
CA SER A 107 9.36 -2.82 -23.92
C SER A 107 7.85 -2.74 -24.14
N SER A 108 7.06 -3.16 -23.15
CA SER A 108 5.60 -3.13 -23.17
C SER A 108 5.04 -3.26 -21.75
N ASN A 109 3.75 -3.03 -21.57
CA ASN A 109 3.05 -3.31 -20.31
C ASN A 109 3.09 -4.79 -19.93
N HIS A 110 2.96 -5.69 -20.90
CA HIS A 110 3.05 -7.12 -20.70
C HIS A 110 4.43 -7.52 -20.17
N ASP A 111 5.50 -7.01 -20.78
CA ASP A 111 6.86 -7.35 -20.37
C ASP A 111 7.19 -6.75 -18.99
N ALA A 112 6.77 -5.51 -18.74
CA ALA A 112 6.99 -4.84 -17.45
C ALA A 112 6.24 -5.53 -16.30
N SER A 113 4.97 -5.85 -16.50
CA SER A 113 4.14 -6.50 -15.47
C SER A 113 4.55 -7.95 -15.22
N SER A 114 4.88 -8.70 -16.27
CA SER A 114 5.39 -10.07 -16.15
C SER A 114 6.74 -10.10 -15.44
N TRP A 115 7.66 -9.20 -15.80
CA TRP A 115 8.94 -9.04 -15.11
C TRP A 115 8.73 -8.73 -13.63
N LEU A 116 7.90 -7.74 -13.30
CA LEU A 116 7.65 -7.34 -11.91
C LEU A 116 7.05 -8.48 -11.09
N CYS A 117 6.12 -9.27 -11.66
CA CYS A 117 5.58 -10.45 -11.00
C CYS A 117 6.66 -11.50 -10.70
N GLY A 118 7.56 -11.74 -11.66
CA GLY A 118 8.74 -12.58 -11.44
C GLY A 118 9.59 -12.08 -10.28
N MET A 119 9.86 -10.77 -10.22
CA MET A 119 10.66 -10.17 -9.14
C MET A 119 9.97 -10.29 -7.77
N HIS A 120 8.65 -10.08 -7.73
CA HIS A 120 7.86 -10.27 -6.51
C HIS A 120 7.92 -11.74 -6.07
N ASN A 121 7.87 -12.70 -7.00
CA ASN A 121 8.00 -14.12 -6.68
C ASN A 121 9.38 -14.50 -6.11
N LEU A 122 10.46 -13.86 -6.56
CA LEU A 122 11.79 -14.02 -5.93
C LEU A 122 11.78 -13.54 -4.47
N VAL A 123 11.10 -12.43 -4.20
CA VAL A 123 10.92 -11.92 -2.82
C VAL A 123 10.03 -12.87 -2.00
N ASN A 124 8.94 -13.39 -2.57
CA ASN A 124 8.10 -14.39 -1.91
C ASN A 124 8.89 -15.63 -1.53
N GLN A 125 9.71 -16.15 -2.46
CA GLN A 125 10.59 -17.29 -2.19
C GLN A 125 11.55 -17.02 -1.03
N ARG A 126 12.22 -15.86 -1.01
CA ARG A 126 13.10 -15.46 0.11
C ARG A 126 12.35 -15.43 1.45
N LEU A 127 11.09 -15.00 1.44
CA LEU A 127 10.24 -14.89 2.62
C LEU A 127 9.45 -16.18 2.93
N ASN A 128 9.72 -17.29 2.24
CA ASN A 128 8.98 -18.56 2.35
C ASN A 128 7.47 -18.41 2.15
N LYS A 129 7.06 -17.52 1.23
CA LYS A 129 5.67 -17.33 0.81
C LYS A 129 5.41 -18.12 -0.48
N PRO A 130 4.15 -18.56 -0.71
CA PRO A 130 3.77 -19.17 -1.98
C PRO A 130 4.08 -18.25 -3.17
N SER A 131 4.48 -18.83 -4.29
CA SER A 131 4.56 -18.11 -5.55
C SER A 131 3.17 -17.77 -6.08
N PHE A 132 3.04 -16.60 -6.68
CA PHE A 132 1.86 -16.14 -7.39
C PHE A 132 1.93 -16.60 -8.86
N ASP A 133 0.79 -17.04 -9.41
CA ASP A 133 0.69 -17.39 -10.82
C ASP A 133 0.56 -16.12 -11.67
N CYS A 134 1.67 -15.72 -12.30
CA CYS A 134 1.75 -14.51 -13.10
C CYS A 134 0.79 -14.49 -14.31
N SER A 135 0.26 -15.64 -14.74
CA SER A 135 -0.73 -15.68 -15.83
C SER A 135 -2.08 -15.08 -15.45
N THR A 136 -2.35 -14.94 -14.14
CA THR A 136 -3.60 -14.39 -13.59
C THR A 136 -3.48 -12.92 -13.16
N LEU A 137 -2.39 -12.23 -13.53
CA LEU A 137 -2.13 -10.84 -13.10
C LEU A 137 -3.25 -9.89 -13.51
N SER A 138 -3.71 -9.97 -14.76
CA SER A 138 -4.72 -9.06 -15.29
C SER A 138 -6.04 -9.18 -14.53
N ASP A 139 -6.45 -10.40 -14.19
CA ASP A 139 -7.69 -10.65 -13.45
C ASP A 139 -7.57 -10.22 -11.98
N HIS A 140 -6.40 -10.41 -11.38
CA HIS A 140 -6.15 -10.07 -9.98
C HIS A 140 -6.10 -8.55 -9.73
N PHE A 141 -5.57 -7.81 -10.70
CA PHE A 141 -5.41 -6.37 -10.65
C PHE A 141 -6.36 -5.64 -11.59
N ASP A 142 -7.47 -6.28 -11.96
CA ASP A 142 -8.51 -5.69 -12.79
C ASP A 142 -8.98 -4.39 -12.13
N CYS A 143 -8.42 -3.27 -12.59
CA CYS A 143 -8.97 -1.96 -12.35
C CYS A 143 -9.88 -1.70 -13.52
N ASP A 144 -11.19 -1.70 -13.27
CA ASP A 144 -12.16 -1.04 -14.15
C ASP A 144 -11.95 0.49 -14.09
N CYS A 145 -10.83 0.89 -14.68
CA CYS A 145 -10.39 2.26 -14.88
C CYS A 145 -10.82 2.75 -16.29
N SER A 146 -11.71 2.01 -16.97
CA SER A 146 -12.17 2.21 -18.34
C SER A 146 -13.21 3.32 -18.49
N LEU A 147 -13.65 3.94 -17.39
CA LEU A 147 -14.76 4.91 -17.41
C LEU A 147 -14.42 6.27 -18.04
N GLU A 148 -13.22 6.49 -18.58
CA GLU A 148 -12.85 7.75 -19.25
C GLU A 148 -12.34 7.59 -20.71
N SER A 149 -12.65 6.49 -21.39
CA SER A 149 -12.61 6.47 -22.87
C SER A 149 -13.94 6.83 -23.53
N ASP A 150 -15.03 6.94 -22.77
CA ASP A 150 -16.38 7.19 -23.30
C ASP A 150 -16.81 8.67 -23.26
N LEU A 151 -15.94 9.58 -22.81
CA LEU A 151 -16.22 11.04 -22.79
C LEU A 151 -15.52 11.82 -23.91
N SER A 152 -14.78 11.16 -24.80
CA SER A 152 -14.15 11.80 -25.97
C SER A 152 -14.82 11.47 -27.31
N SER A 153 -16.00 10.81 -27.32
CA SER A 153 -16.68 10.39 -28.55
C SER A 153 -18.15 10.82 -28.65
N SER A 154 -18.59 11.82 -27.90
CA SER A 154 -19.88 12.48 -28.17
C SER A 154 -19.63 13.76 -28.97
N ASP A 155 -19.59 13.59 -30.30
CA ASP A 155 -19.96 14.64 -31.26
C ASP A 155 -21.42 15.11 -31.04
#